data_AF-A0A364Y1H4-F1
#
_entry.id   AF-A0A364Y1H4-F1
#
_cell.length_a   1.000
_cell.length_b   1.000
_cell.length_c   1.000
_cell.angle_alpha   90.00
_cell.angle_beta   90.00
_cell.angle_gamma   90.00
#
_symmetry.space_group_name_H-M   'P 1'
#
loop_
_entity.id
_entity.type
_entity.pdbx_description
1 polymer ?
#
loop_
_entity_poly.entity_id
_entity_poly.type
_entity_poly.pdbx_seq_one_letter_code
_entity_poly.pdbx_strand_id
1 'polypeptide(L)' 'MKRIFYKGIPYESLEVAMDGKKKFALYENNQFIHFVDVEEIDNRSRVSLILDDYYETVRSSDKMLTI' A
#
# COMPACT_ATOMS: atom_id res chain seq x y z
N MET A 1 -2.74 3.73 8.61
CA MET A 1 -1.91 2.61 8.13
C MET A 1 -2.78 1.71 7.27
N LYS A 2 -2.24 1.19 6.16
CA LYS A 2 -2.98 0.24 5.31
C LYS A 2 -2.73 -1.18 5.83
N ARG A 3 -3.58 -2.13 5.47
CA ARG A 3 -3.37 -3.55 5.78
C ARG A 3 -2.97 -4.27 4.49
N ILE A 4 -1.83 -4.93 4.49
CA ILE A 4 -1.35 -5.73 3.35
C ILE A 4 -1.08 -7.16 3.80
N PHE A 5 -1.08 -8.07 2.85
CA PHE A 5 -0.75 -9.46 3.09
C PHE A 5 0.61 -9.79 2.52
N TYR A 6 1.41 -10.46 3.34
CA TYR A 6 2.74 -10.95 2.99
C TYR A 6 2.85 -12.40 3.44
N LYS A 7 3.17 -13.30 2.50
CA LYS A 7 3.25 -14.75 2.74
C LYS A 7 1.95 -15.31 3.37
N GLY A 8 0.81 -14.78 2.94
CA GLY A 8 -0.50 -15.19 3.46
C GLY A 8 -0.95 -14.52 4.76
N ILE A 9 -0.05 -13.81 5.47
CA ILE A 9 -0.32 -13.20 6.78
C ILE A 9 -0.64 -11.70 6.64
N PRO A 10 -1.70 -11.18 7.29
CA PRO A 10 -2.01 -9.76 7.28
C PRO A 10 -1.09 -8.97 8.23
N TYR A 11 -0.57 -7.84 7.75
CA TYR A 11 0.22 -6.90 8.53
C TYR A 11 -0.33 -5.49 8.41
N GLU A 12 -0.15 -4.69 9.45
CA GLU A 12 -0.26 -3.24 9.32
C GLU A 12 0.95 -2.72 8.56
N SER A 13 0.74 -1.75 7.66
CA SER A 13 1.82 -1.24 6.84
C SER A 13 1.83 0.26 6.65
N LEU A 14 3.04 0.75 6.40
CA LEU A 14 3.35 2.10 5.98
C LEU A 14 4.16 2.05 4.68
N GLU A 15 3.73 2.79 3.67
CA GLU A 15 4.51 2.98 2.45
C GLU A 15 5.71 3.90 2.75
N VAL A 16 6.90 3.46 2.36
CA VAL A 16 8.15 4.21 2.55
C VAL A 16 8.95 4.22 1.25
N ALA A 17 9.71 5.29 1.02
CA ALA A 17 10.67 5.35 -0.07
C ALA A 17 12.05 4.94 0.46
N MET A 18 12.61 3.86 -0.05
CA MET A 18 13.96 3.39 0.27
C MET A 18 14.68 2.98 -1.01
N ASP A 19 15.93 3.42 -1.17
CA ASP A 19 16.78 3.10 -2.33
C ASP A 19 16.14 3.46 -3.68
N GLY A 20 15.37 4.56 -3.72
CA GLY A 20 14.66 5.00 -4.92
C GLY A 20 13.47 4.13 -5.32
N LYS A 21 13.09 3.14 -4.49
CA LYS A 21 11.95 2.26 -4.71
C LYS A 21 10.90 2.44 -3.62
N LYS A 22 9.64 2.20 -3.96
CA LYS A 22 8.56 2.06 -2.98
C LYS A 22 8.72 0.72 -2.26
N LYS A 23 8.69 0.77 -0.93
CA LYS A 23 8.66 -0.41 -0.06
C LYS A 23 7.55 -0.25 0.98
N PHE A 24 7.18 -1.34 1.64
CA PHE A 24 6.26 -1.31 2.76
C PHE A 24 6.98 -1.72 4.05
N ALA A 25 6.95 -0.85 5.05
CA ALA A 25 7.30 -1.20 6.41
C ALA A 25 6.12 -1.99 7.03
N LEU A 26 6.37 -3.21 7.48
CA LEU A 26 5.39 -4.08 8.13
C LEU A 26 5.46 -3.94 9.65
N TYR A 27 4.29 -3.93 10.28
CA TYR A 27 4.13 -3.82 11.72
C TYR A 27 3.19 -4.91 12.25
N GLU A 28 3.50 -5.41 13.44
CA GLU A 28 2.66 -6.30 14.23
C GLU A 28 2.62 -5.75 15.66
N ASN A 29 1.42 -5.53 16.21
CA ASN A 29 1.24 -4.93 17.55
C ASN A 29 2.04 -3.62 17.74
N ASN A 30 2.01 -2.74 16.75
CA ASN A 30 2.78 -1.48 16.68
C ASN A 30 4.32 -1.65 16.69
N GLN A 31 4.85 -2.87 16.58
CA GLN A 31 6.28 -3.12 16.47
C GLN A 31 6.67 -3.32 15.02
N PHE A 32 7.76 -2.66 14.60
CA PHE A 32 8.32 -2.85 13.27
C PHE A 32 8.87 -4.26 13.12
N ILE A 33 8.54 -4.91 12.00
CA ILE A 33 8.95 -6.28 11.70
C ILE A 33 9.98 -6.30 10.57
N HIS A 34 9.63 -5.78 9.38
CA HIS A 34 10.48 -5.88 8.18
C HIS A 34 10.03 -4.90 7.08
N PHE A 35 10.91 -4.58 6.12
CA PHE A 35 10.57 -3.87 4.87
C PHE A 35 10.37 -4.82 3.69
N VAL A 36 9.24 -4.77 3.00
CA VAL A 36 8.95 -5.65 1.87
C VAL A 36 8.79 -4.85 0.57
N ASP A 37 9.31 -5.37 -0.54
CA ASP A 37 9.10 -4.76 -1.85
C ASP A 37 7.65 -4.97 -2.32
N VAL A 38 7.15 -4.06 -3.17
CA VAL A 38 5.79 -4.16 -3.72
C VAL A 38 5.57 -5.46 -4.51
N GLU A 39 6.64 -6.02 -5.07
CA GLU A 39 6.57 -7.27 -5.86
C GLU A 39 6.46 -8.52 -4.99
N GLU A 40 6.84 -8.43 -3.70
CA GLU A 40 6.88 -9.55 -2.76
C GLU A 40 5.59 -9.71 -1.94
N ILE A 41 4.71 -8.71 -1.94
CA ILE A 41 3.41 -8.78 -1.26
C ILE A 41 2.41 -9.61 -2.07
N ASP A 42 1.46 -10.25 -1.37
CA ASP A 42 0.46 -11.11 -1.99
C ASP A 42 -0.33 -10.34 -3.07
N ASN A 43 -0.67 -11.02 -4.18
CA ASN A 43 -1.40 -10.41 -5.31
C ASN A 43 -2.68 -9.68 -4.91
N ARG A 44 -3.42 -10.18 -3.91
CA ARG A 44 -4.63 -9.51 -3.39
C ARG A 44 -4.34 -8.11 -2.87
N SER A 45 -3.19 -7.91 -2.21
CA SER A 45 -2.79 -6.60 -1.70
C SER A 45 -2.29 -5.71 -2.83
N ARG A 46 -1.56 -6.26 -3.80
CA ARG A 46 -1.15 -5.51 -5.00
C ARG A 46 -2.36 -4.98 -5.78
N VAL A 47 -3.36 -5.82 -6.01
CA VAL A 47 -4.60 -5.43 -6.69
C VAL A 47 -5.33 -4.35 -5.90
N SER A 48 -5.45 -4.51 -4.58
CA SER A 48 -6.08 -3.49 -3.72
C SER A 48 -5.37 -2.14 -3.82
N LEU A 49 -4.03 -2.14 -3.83
CA LEU A 49 -3.24 -0.90 -3.93
C LEU A 49 -3.44 -0.19 -5.28
N ILE A 50 -3.50 -0.94 -6.39
CA ILE A 50 -3.75 -0.39 -7.71
C ILE A 50 -5.16 0.19 -7.80
N LEU A 51 -6.16 -0.52 -7.24
CA LEU A 51 -7.53 -0.04 -7.21
C LEU A 51 -7.67 1.23 -6.36
N ASP A 52 -7.04 1.27 -5.18
CA ASP A 52 -7.01 2.47 -4.34
C ASP A 52 -6.47 3.68 -5.13
N ASP A 53 -5.33 3.52 -5.80
CA ASP A 53 -4.70 4.59 -6.61
C ASP A 53 -5.59 5.05 -7.77
N TYR A 54 -6.23 4.10 -8.46
CA TYR A 54 -7.20 4.40 -9.52
C TYR A 54 -8.38 5.21 -8.99
N TYR A 55 -9.00 4.77 -7.89
CA TYR A 55 -10.17 5.46 -7.33
C TYR A 55 -9.81 6.80 -6.70
N GLU A 56 -8.62 6.95 -6.11
CA GLU A 56 -8.12 8.24 -5.63
C GLU A 56 -7.92 9.23 -6.79
N THR A 57 -7.39 8.75 -7.92
CA THR A 57 -7.21 9.55 -9.14
C THR A 57 -8.55 9.99 -9.71
N VAL A 58 -9.47 9.05 -9.95
CA VAL A 58 -10.81 9.35 -10.50
C VAL A 58 -11.57 10.32 -9.59
N ARG A 59 -11.57 10.09 -8.27
CA ARG A 59 -12.22 10.97 -7.29
C ARG A 59 -11.63 12.38 -7.29
N SER A 60 -10.34 12.51 -7.53
CA SER A 60 -9.67 13.81 -7.62
C SER A 60 -10.02 14.54 -8.92
N SER A 61 -10.18 13.81 -10.02
CA SER A 61 -10.62 14.37 -11.31
C SER A 61 -12.06 14.88 -11.28
N ASP A 62 -13.00 14.16 -10.63
CA ASP A 62 -14.39 14.61 -10.50
C ASP A 62 -14.51 15.90 -9.65
N LYS A 63 -13.65 16.07 -8.65
CA LYS A 63 -13.61 17.31 -7.86
C LYS A 63 -13.14 18.53 -8.67
N MET A 64 -12.35 18.35 -9.72
CA MET A 64 -11.92 19.45 -10.59
C MET A 64 -12.98 19.91 -11.59
N LEU A 65 -13.98 19.07 -11.89
CA LEU A 65 -15.08 19.38 -12.81
C LEU A 65 -16.26 20.09 -12.15
N THR A 66 -16.21 20.31 -10.82
CA THR A 66 -17.23 21.05 -10.07
C THR A 66 -16.68 22.43 -9.68
N ILE A 67 -16.48 23.32 -10.65
CA ILE A 67 -16.21 24.75 -10.43
C ILE A 67 -16.98 25.56 -11.47
#